data_AF-A0A2H0PYH5-F1
#
_entry.id   AF-A0A2H0PYH5-F1
#
_cell.length_a   1.000
_cell.length_b   1.000
_cell.length_c   1.000
_cell.angle_alpha   90.00
_cell.angle_beta   90.00
_cell.angle_gamma   90.00
#
_symmetry.space_group_name_H-M   'P 1'
#
loop_
_entity.id
_entity.type
_entity.pdbx_description
1 polymer ?
#
loop_
_entity_poly.entity_id
_entity_poly.type
_entity_poly.pdbx_seq_one_letter_code
_entity_poly.pdbx_strand_id
1 'polypeptide(L)'
;MDFSIQKLLDVVDRIYGLQDDRLYDLEELFYYHQKWLLRYTDDKKHDRISKSVEKLMVSLAWYFAIINRFKIDLQAMLEKRYSYKCPYCLEIPCDCQKEGKRTAKKTGRPVSGKPKDLAGWQKVIGKIYPKELIEFKNLEILRGQDIFHQTFRKFRQALGKRSLHEIEIASTDYSVEILKIANNLEIDLAEEFVKLFRRGCFVCHKTPCECFYTE
;
A
#
# COMPACT_ATOMS: atom_id res chain seq x y z
N MET A 1 -2.08 -21.45 0.03
CA MET A 1 -1.79 -20.71 -1.22
C MET A 1 -0.68 -19.72 -0.91
N ASP A 2 0.26 -19.52 -1.82
CA ASP A 2 1.30 -18.50 -1.67
C ASP A 2 0.75 -17.15 -2.14
N PHE A 3 0.67 -16.18 -1.22
CA PHE A 3 0.12 -14.83 -1.41
C PHE A 3 1.24 -13.77 -1.35
N SER A 4 2.26 -13.94 -2.20
CA SER A 4 3.29 -12.93 -2.38
C SER A 4 2.72 -11.60 -2.88
N ILE A 5 3.43 -10.50 -2.61
CA ILE A 5 3.05 -9.16 -3.09
C ILE A 5 2.96 -9.16 -4.61
N GLN A 6 3.93 -9.80 -5.29
CA GLN A 6 3.93 -9.90 -6.74
C GLN A 6 2.66 -10.58 -7.27
N LYS A 7 2.19 -11.66 -6.63
CA LYS A 7 0.96 -12.32 -7.07
C LYS A 7 -0.28 -11.45 -6.93
N LEU A 8 -0.35 -10.61 -5.90
CA LEU A 8 -1.48 -9.68 -5.75
C LEU A 8 -1.42 -8.55 -6.79
N LEU A 9 -0.22 -8.06 -7.10
CA LEU A 9 0.02 -7.14 -8.21
C LEU A 9 -0.42 -7.77 -9.55
N ASP A 10 -0.06 -9.03 -9.81
CA ASP A 10 -0.44 -9.76 -11.02
C ASP A 10 -1.97 -9.96 -11.11
N VAL A 11 -2.65 -10.20 -9.97
CA VAL A 11 -4.12 -10.27 -9.92
C VAL A 11 -4.73 -8.96 -10.37
N VAL A 12 -4.24 -7.83 -9.88
CA VAL A 12 -4.73 -6.50 -10.27
C VAL A 12 -4.43 -6.22 -11.74
N ASP A 13 -3.22 -6.49 -12.21
CA ASP A 13 -2.82 -6.28 -13.61
C ASP A 13 -3.71 -7.08 -14.57
N ARG A 14 -3.98 -8.34 -14.24
CA ARG A 14 -4.86 -9.22 -15.04
C ARG A 14 -6.31 -8.72 -15.08
N ILE A 15 -6.82 -8.21 -13.96
CA ILE A 15 -8.21 -7.73 -13.87
C ILE A 15 -8.34 -6.36 -14.53
N TYR A 16 -7.47 -5.42 -14.18
CA TYR A 16 -7.66 -3.99 -14.45
C TYR A 16 -6.66 -3.41 -15.43
N GLY A 17 -5.48 -3.99 -15.63
CA GLY A 17 -4.37 -3.38 -16.38
C GLY A 17 -4.75 -2.88 -17.78
N LEU A 18 -5.54 -3.66 -18.54
CA LEU A 18 -6.02 -3.22 -19.85
C LEU A 18 -6.93 -1.98 -19.80
N GLN A 19 -7.85 -1.93 -18.82
CA GLN A 19 -8.76 -0.80 -18.68
C GLN A 19 -8.04 0.41 -18.09
N ASP A 20 -7.17 0.18 -17.10
CA ASP A 20 -6.38 1.23 -16.47
C ASP A 20 -5.59 2.00 -17.53
N ASP A 21 -4.90 1.30 -18.42
CA ASP A 21 -4.10 1.93 -19.48
C ASP A 21 -4.92 2.60 -20.59
N ARG A 22 -6.17 2.19 -20.79
CA ARG A 22 -7.05 2.76 -21.82
C ARG A 22 -7.84 3.96 -21.34
N LEU A 23 -8.28 3.92 -20.08
CA LEU A 23 -9.33 4.80 -19.58
C LEU A 23 -8.85 5.80 -18.54
N TYR A 24 -7.73 5.53 -17.86
CA TYR A 24 -7.29 6.33 -16.71
C TYR A 24 -5.89 6.87 -16.89
N ASP A 25 -5.76 8.18 -16.76
CA ASP A 25 -4.46 8.82 -16.54
C ASP A 25 -3.98 8.60 -15.10
N LEU A 26 -2.76 9.06 -14.78
CA LEU A 26 -2.22 8.87 -13.45
C LEU A 26 -3.00 9.62 -12.35
N GLU A 27 -3.48 10.83 -12.62
CA GLU A 27 -4.22 11.60 -11.62
C GLU A 27 -5.58 10.94 -11.34
N GLU A 28 -6.20 10.34 -12.35
CA GLU A 28 -7.43 9.55 -12.19
C GLU A 28 -7.19 8.30 -11.32
N LEU A 29 -6.08 7.58 -11.52
CA LEU A 29 -5.72 6.46 -10.62
C LEU A 29 -5.55 6.93 -9.17
N PHE A 30 -4.88 8.06 -8.96
CA PHE A 30 -4.72 8.67 -7.63
C PHE A 30 -6.06 9.11 -7.02
N TYR A 31 -6.92 9.72 -7.84
CA TYR A 31 -8.25 10.14 -7.44
C TYR A 31 -9.07 8.95 -6.95
N TYR A 32 -9.14 7.85 -7.71
CA TYR A 32 -9.90 6.68 -7.28
C TYR A 32 -9.30 6.01 -6.05
N HIS A 33 -7.96 5.89 -5.99
CA HIS A 33 -7.28 5.41 -4.80
C HIS A 33 -7.65 6.22 -3.54
N GLN A 34 -7.60 7.56 -3.64
CA GLN A 34 -7.95 8.48 -2.55
C GLN A 34 -9.45 8.44 -2.21
N LYS A 35 -10.34 8.40 -3.20
CA LYS A 35 -11.80 8.29 -3.02
C LYS A 35 -12.17 7.08 -2.19
N TRP A 36 -11.61 5.90 -2.51
CA TRP A 36 -11.88 4.68 -1.74
C TRP A 36 -11.23 4.71 -0.35
N LEU A 37 -10.05 5.33 -0.22
CA LEU A 37 -9.41 5.52 1.08
C LEU A 37 -10.26 6.42 2.00
N LEU A 38 -10.81 7.51 1.49
CA LEU A 38 -11.72 8.39 2.24
C LEU A 38 -13.00 7.64 2.65
N ARG A 39 -13.58 6.83 1.77
CA ARG A 39 -14.73 5.95 2.10
C ARG A 39 -14.39 4.96 3.21
N TYR A 40 -13.19 4.37 3.20
CA TYR A 40 -12.70 3.55 4.31
C TYR A 40 -12.68 4.35 5.61
N THR A 41 -12.13 5.57 5.60
CA THR A 41 -12.07 6.40 6.83
C THR A 41 -13.46 6.78 7.34
N ASP A 42 -14.42 7.06 6.43
CA ASP A 42 -15.80 7.37 6.79
C ASP A 42 -16.52 6.15 7.38
N ASP A 43 -16.42 4.97 6.74
CA ASP A 43 -17.00 3.74 7.27
C ASP A 43 -16.44 3.38 8.65
N LYS A 44 -15.14 3.58 8.85
CA LYS A 44 -14.49 3.36 10.14
C LYS A 44 -14.95 4.36 11.22
N LYS A 45 -15.17 5.63 10.87
CA LYS A 45 -15.71 6.65 11.80
C LYS A 45 -17.10 6.29 12.33
N HIS A 46 -17.86 5.54 11.54
CA HIS A 46 -19.21 5.09 11.89
C HIS A 46 -19.26 3.62 12.34
N ASP A 47 -18.13 3.05 12.76
CA ASP A 47 -17.99 1.66 13.24
C ASP A 47 -18.48 0.57 12.27
N ARG A 48 -18.48 0.86 10.95
CA ARG A 48 -18.88 -0.08 9.89
C ARG A 48 -17.69 -0.93 9.45
N ILE A 49 -17.11 -1.71 10.36
CA ILE A 49 -15.84 -2.43 10.15
C ILE A 49 -15.81 -3.31 8.90
N SER A 50 -16.83 -4.15 8.68
CA SER A 50 -16.85 -5.00 7.48
C SER A 50 -16.84 -4.21 6.17
N LYS A 51 -17.57 -3.09 6.12
CA LYS A 51 -17.58 -2.20 4.94
C LYS A 51 -16.24 -1.50 4.79
N SER A 52 -15.65 -1.02 5.88
CA SER A 52 -14.35 -0.33 5.85
C SER A 52 -13.25 -1.24 5.29
N VAL A 53 -13.21 -2.53 5.68
CA VAL A 53 -12.28 -3.52 5.11
C VAL A 53 -12.45 -3.66 3.60
N GLU A 54 -13.68 -3.77 3.10
CA GLU A 54 -13.95 -3.81 1.67
C GLU A 54 -13.42 -2.55 0.96
N LYS A 55 -13.70 -1.35 1.50
CA LYS A 55 -13.22 -0.08 0.91
C LYS A 55 -11.70 0.03 0.93
N LEU A 56 -11.05 -0.49 1.97
CA LEU A 56 -9.59 -0.57 2.04
C LEU A 56 -9.03 -1.50 0.97
N MET A 57 -9.65 -2.67 0.73
CA MET A 57 -9.20 -3.60 -0.32
C MET A 57 -9.36 -2.99 -1.71
N VAL A 58 -10.45 -2.27 -1.97
CA VAL A 58 -10.63 -1.55 -3.24
C VAL A 58 -9.59 -0.43 -3.40
N SER A 59 -9.33 0.34 -2.35
CA SER A 59 -8.28 1.36 -2.36
C SER A 59 -6.89 0.76 -2.62
N LEU A 60 -6.61 -0.41 -2.04
CA LEU A 60 -5.38 -1.17 -2.26
C LEU A 60 -5.24 -1.64 -3.71
N ALA A 61 -6.32 -2.07 -4.36
CA ALA A 61 -6.30 -2.45 -5.77
C ALA A 61 -5.91 -1.26 -6.68
N TRP A 62 -6.45 -0.07 -6.43
CA TRP A 62 -6.05 1.15 -7.15
C TRP A 62 -4.60 1.56 -6.87
N TYR A 63 -4.13 1.40 -5.63
CA TYR A 63 -2.71 1.58 -5.32
C TYR A 63 -1.83 0.60 -6.13
N PHE A 64 -2.20 -0.69 -6.18
CA PHE A 64 -1.50 -1.69 -6.97
C PHE A 64 -1.52 -1.40 -8.48
N ALA A 65 -2.60 -0.81 -9.01
CA ALA A 65 -2.62 -0.33 -10.40
C ALA A 65 -1.53 0.72 -10.65
N ILE A 66 -1.34 1.67 -9.72
CA ILE A 66 -0.26 2.68 -9.80
C ILE A 66 1.12 2.00 -9.74
N ILE A 67 1.32 1.05 -8.81
CA ILE A 67 2.58 0.30 -8.69
C ILE A 67 2.89 -0.49 -9.97
N ASN A 68 1.90 -1.16 -10.55
CA ASN A 68 2.01 -1.91 -11.80
C ASN A 68 2.34 -1.02 -13.00
N ARG A 69 1.71 0.17 -13.09
CA ARG A 69 1.96 1.13 -14.17
C ARG A 69 3.42 1.59 -14.20
N PHE A 70 4.03 1.74 -13.03
CA PHE A 70 5.43 2.16 -12.90
C PHE A 70 6.42 1.00 -12.74
N LYS A 71 5.92 -0.25 -12.79
CA LYS A 71 6.71 -1.49 -12.68
C LYS A 71 7.64 -1.47 -11.45
N ILE A 72 7.12 -0.99 -10.33
CA ILE A 72 7.86 -0.89 -9.07
C ILE A 72 7.92 -2.28 -8.43
N ASP A 73 9.12 -2.81 -8.22
CA ASP A 73 9.34 -4.04 -7.44
C ASP A 73 9.16 -3.75 -5.94
N LEU A 74 7.90 -3.69 -5.53
CA LEU A 74 7.50 -3.33 -4.17
C LEU A 74 8.07 -4.32 -3.14
N GLN A 75 8.16 -5.60 -3.50
CA GLN A 75 8.72 -6.62 -2.60
C GLN A 75 10.21 -6.38 -2.36
N ALA A 76 11.01 -6.21 -3.42
CA ALA A 76 12.44 -5.93 -3.27
C ALA A 76 12.69 -4.61 -2.51
N MET A 77 11.82 -3.61 -2.71
CA MET A 77 11.93 -2.34 -2.01
C MET A 77 11.59 -2.45 -0.52
N LEU A 78 10.54 -3.20 -0.16
CA LEU A 78 10.24 -3.53 1.24
C LEU A 78 11.40 -4.28 1.89
N GLU A 79 11.97 -5.29 1.21
CA GLU A 79 13.15 -6.02 1.72
C GLU A 79 14.33 -5.10 1.99
N LYS A 80 14.66 -4.24 1.02
CA LYS A 80 15.78 -3.31 1.09
C LYS A 80 15.61 -2.26 2.19
N ARG A 81 14.38 -1.78 2.40
CA ARG A 81 14.10 -0.66 3.30
C ARG A 81 13.74 -1.12 4.71
N TYR A 82 12.89 -2.13 4.84
CA TYR A 82 12.34 -2.65 6.09
C TYR A 82 12.91 -4.04 6.43
N SER A 83 14.23 -4.14 6.57
CA SER A 83 14.92 -5.35 7.02
C SER A 83 14.74 -5.59 8.52
N TYR A 84 13.50 -5.83 8.97
CA TYR A 84 13.07 -6.09 10.35
C TYR A 84 13.19 -4.94 11.33
N LYS A 85 13.81 -3.81 10.98
CA LYS A 85 13.97 -2.63 11.84
C LYS A 85 13.24 -1.43 11.24
N CYS A 86 12.85 -0.48 12.09
CA CYS A 86 12.37 0.82 11.61
C CYS A 86 13.49 1.51 10.79
N PRO A 87 13.23 1.99 9.57
CA PRO A 87 14.26 2.62 8.75
C PRO A 87 14.74 3.97 9.31
N TYR A 88 14.07 4.57 10.29
CA TYR A 88 14.44 5.88 10.82
C TYR A 88 15.23 5.77 12.15
N CYS A 89 14.69 5.07 13.14
CA CYS A 89 15.37 4.89 14.44
C CYS A 89 16.24 3.64 14.53
N LEU A 90 16.03 2.62 13.68
CA LEU A 90 16.65 1.29 13.73
C LEU A 90 16.22 0.40 14.90
N GLU A 91 15.19 0.80 15.65
CA GLU A 91 14.66 0.07 16.80
C GLU A 91 13.45 -0.82 16.46
N ILE A 92 13.19 -1.79 17.33
CA ILE A 92 12.01 -2.68 17.35
C ILE A 92 11.57 -2.86 18.83
N PRO A 93 10.40 -2.37 19.24
CA PRO A 93 9.47 -1.54 18.46
C PRO A 93 10.07 -0.17 18.13
N CYS A 94 9.48 0.50 17.13
CA CYS A 94 9.87 1.83 16.69
C CYS A 94 9.67 2.88 17.81
N ASP A 95 10.65 3.79 17.95
CA ASP A 95 10.60 4.90 18.93
C ASP A 95 10.68 6.30 18.28
N CYS A 96 10.38 6.39 16.98
CA CYS A 96 10.56 7.64 16.22
C CYS A 96 9.71 8.82 16.73
N GLN A 97 8.61 8.55 17.43
CA GLN A 97 7.79 9.60 18.04
C GLN A 97 8.54 10.37 19.13
N LYS A 98 9.48 9.73 19.84
CA LYS A 98 10.27 10.39 20.88
C LYS A 98 11.47 11.15 20.32
N GLU A 99 12.05 10.65 19.25
CA GLU A 99 13.36 11.12 18.78
C GLU A 99 13.29 12.16 17.65
N GLY A 100 12.13 12.40 17.04
CA GLY A 100 11.98 13.39 15.95
C GLY A 100 12.82 13.10 14.69
N LYS A 101 13.40 11.89 14.58
CA LYS A 101 14.29 11.50 13.47
C LYS A 101 13.49 11.36 12.17
N ARG A 102 13.85 12.16 11.16
CA ARG A 102 13.18 12.15 9.83
C ARG A 102 14.03 11.56 8.70
N THR A 103 15.31 11.29 8.95
CA THR A 103 16.21 10.78 7.90
C THR A 103 16.28 9.27 7.96
N ALA A 104 15.93 8.61 6.85
CA ALA A 104 16.05 7.16 6.72
C ALA A 104 17.53 6.73 6.76
N LYS A 105 17.79 5.67 7.51
CA LYS A 105 19.08 5.00 7.68
C LYS A 105 19.04 3.65 6.95
N LYS A 106 20.21 3.14 6.60
CA LYS A 106 20.33 1.77 6.08
C LYS A 106 20.05 0.78 7.22
N THR A 107 19.07 -0.10 7.03
CA THR A 107 18.65 -1.10 8.03
C THR A 107 19.57 -2.33 8.11
N GLY A 108 20.58 -2.40 7.25
CA GLY A 108 21.52 -3.54 7.17
C GLY A 108 21.00 -4.66 6.27
N ARG A 109 21.69 -5.81 6.25
CA ARG A 109 21.19 -7.02 5.57
C ARG A 109 20.29 -7.80 6.54
N PRO A 110 19.14 -8.33 6.10
CA PRO A 110 18.34 -9.22 6.93
C PRO A 110 19.15 -10.47 7.27
N VAL A 111 19.25 -10.80 8.56
CA VAL A 111 20.18 -11.81 9.08
C VAL A 111 19.73 -13.24 8.73
N SER A 112 18.44 -13.44 8.48
CA SER A 112 17.81 -14.63 7.85
C SER A 112 16.29 -14.49 7.93
N GLY A 113 15.54 -15.24 7.11
CA GLY A 113 14.09 -15.42 7.30
C GLY A 113 13.16 -14.41 6.62
N LYS A 114 13.58 -13.77 5.52
CA LYS A 114 12.79 -12.79 4.74
C LYS A 114 11.32 -13.21 4.56
N PRO A 115 10.35 -12.29 4.72
CA PRO A 115 8.96 -12.61 4.46
C PRO A 115 8.76 -13.00 2.99
N LYS A 116 8.12 -14.14 2.75
CA LYS A 116 7.82 -14.63 1.39
C LYS A 116 6.49 -14.13 0.87
N ASP A 117 5.57 -13.82 1.79
CA ASP A 117 4.19 -13.46 1.53
C ASP A 117 3.77 -12.20 2.31
N LEU A 118 2.59 -11.68 1.98
CA LEU A 118 2.06 -10.48 2.62
C LEU A 118 1.79 -10.70 4.11
N ALA A 119 1.36 -11.90 4.52
CA ALA A 119 1.15 -12.25 5.92
C ALA A 119 2.46 -12.19 6.73
N GLY A 120 3.57 -12.66 6.15
CA GLY A 120 4.90 -12.50 6.73
C GLY A 120 5.28 -11.03 6.86
N TRP A 121 5.00 -10.21 5.85
CA TRP A 121 5.24 -8.76 5.90
C TRP A 121 4.40 -8.08 6.98
N GLN A 122 3.11 -8.40 7.10
CA GLN A 122 2.24 -7.94 8.18
C GLN A 122 2.84 -8.24 9.55
N LYS A 123 3.34 -9.47 9.77
CA LYS A 123 4.01 -9.85 11.03
C LYS A 123 5.27 -9.02 11.30
N VAL A 124 6.11 -8.79 10.29
CA VAL A 124 7.31 -7.96 10.44
C VAL A 124 6.95 -6.53 10.79
N ILE A 125 6.02 -5.92 10.05
CA ILE A 125 5.56 -4.56 10.29
C ILE A 125 4.87 -4.44 11.64
N GLY A 126 4.13 -5.44 12.09
CA GLY A 126 3.48 -5.46 13.40
C GLY A 126 4.47 -5.50 14.57
N LYS A 127 5.65 -6.12 14.38
CA LYS A 127 6.74 -6.06 15.37
C LYS A 127 7.40 -4.69 15.42
N ILE A 128 7.59 -4.05 14.26
CA ILE A 128 8.21 -2.71 14.19
C ILE A 128 7.23 -1.65 14.72
N TYR A 129 5.95 -1.75 14.37
CA TYR A 129 4.91 -0.78 14.70
C TYR A 129 3.71 -1.48 15.38
N PRO A 130 3.85 -1.82 16.69
CA PRO A 130 2.79 -2.47 17.45
C PRO A 130 1.55 -1.57 17.63
N LYS A 131 0.39 -2.19 17.87
CA LYS A 131 -0.94 -1.53 17.82
C LYS A 131 -1.11 -0.40 18.83
N GLU A 132 -0.49 -0.57 20.00
CA GLU A 132 -0.56 0.29 21.18
C GLU A 132 0.06 1.67 20.92
N LEU A 133 0.97 1.78 19.93
CA LEU A 133 1.66 3.03 19.59
C LEU A 133 0.93 3.92 18.59
N ILE A 134 -0.27 3.52 18.16
CA ILE A 134 -0.91 4.10 16.99
C ILE A 134 -2.22 4.81 17.42
N GLU A 135 -2.22 5.71 18.40
CA GLU A 135 -3.48 6.34 18.87
C GLU A 135 -4.14 7.33 17.86
N PHE A 136 -3.54 7.60 16.69
CA PHE A 136 -4.02 8.57 15.68
C PHE A 136 -4.18 8.01 14.25
N LYS A 137 -4.74 6.78 14.11
CA LYS A 137 -4.56 5.90 12.92
C LYS A 137 -5.07 6.41 11.57
N ASN A 138 -6.12 7.24 11.51
CA ASN A 138 -6.73 7.59 10.22
C ASN A 138 -6.01 8.76 9.52
N LEU A 139 -5.38 9.66 10.27
CA LEU A 139 -4.67 10.80 9.69
C LEU A 139 -3.33 10.37 9.07
N GLU A 140 -2.65 9.38 9.66
CA GLU A 140 -1.35 8.90 9.16
C GLU A 140 -1.45 8.25 7.78
N ILE A 141 -2.50 7.48 7.49
CA ILE A 141 -2.67 6.91 6.15
C ILE A 141 -2.99 7.97 5.10
N LEU A 142 -3.78 8.98 5.45
CA LEU A 142 -4.07 10.10 4.55
C LEU A 142 -2.82 10.93 4.29
N ARG A 143 -2.01 11.17 5.33
CA ARG A 143 -0.70 11.81 5.20
C ARG A 143 0.26 10.99 4.34
N GLY A 144 0.30 9.67 4.54
CA GLY A 144 1.09 8.76 3.72
C GLY A 144 0.67 8.80 2.26
N GLN A 145 -0.64 8.82 1.99
CA GLN A 145 -1.20 8.93 0.64
C GLN A 145 -0.84 10.27 -0.02
N ASP A 146 -0.92 11.38 0.72
CA ASP A 146 -0.54 12.71 0.24
C ASP A 146 0.96 12.77 -0.11
N ILE A 147 1.85 12.27 0.75
CA ILE A 147 3.29 12.19 0.48
C ILE A 147 3.56 11.32 -0.77
N PHE A 148 2.88 10.18 -0.88
CA PHE A 148 2.96 9.30 -2.03
C PHE A 148 2.55 10.03 -3.32
N HIS A 149 1.38 10.68 -3.34
CA HIS A 149 0.90 11.43 -4.51
C HIS A 149 1.81 12.61 -4.88
N GLN A 150 2.23 13.42 -3.89
CA GLN A 150 3.14 14.55 -4.12
C GLN A 150 4.47 14.11 -4.71
N THR A 151 5.01 12.96 -4.30
CA THR A 151 6.26 12.41 -4.86
C THR A 151 6.10 12.10 -6.34
N PHE A 152 4.96 11.54 -6.77
CA PHE A 152 4.67 11.32 -8.19
C PHE A 152 4.48 12.63 -8.96
N ARG A 153 3.81 13.62 -8.37
CA ARG A 153 3.66 14.94 -8.99
C ARG A 153 5.01 15.62 -9.22
N LYS A 154 5.91 15.59 -8.23
CA LYS A 154 7.28 16.09 -8.35
C LYS A 154 8.05 15.37 -9.44
N PHE A 155 7.95 14.04 -9.50
CA PHE A 155 8.57 13.24 -10.55
C PHE A 155 8.08 13.63 -11.96
N ARG A 156 6.77 13.88 -12.13
CA ARG A 156 6.20 14.35 -13.42
C ARG A 156 6.68 15.74 -13.81
N GLN A 157 6.82 16.64 -12.83
CA GLN A 157 7.22 18.03 -13.04
C GLN A 157 8.74 18.21 -13.23
N ALA A 158 9.56 17.23 -12.86
CA ALA A 158 11.01 17.32 -13.01
C ALA A 158 11.40 17.43 -14.49
N LEU A 159 12.08 18.53 -14.84
CA LEU A 159 12.55 18.89 -16.18
C LEU A 159 13.90 18.23 -16.56
N GLY A 160 14.39 17.26 -15.77
CA GLY A 160 15.73 16.67 -15.91
C GLY A 160 15.77 15.15 -15.70
N LYS A 161 16.86 14.63 -15.11
CA LYS A 161 17.02 13.20 -14.80
C LYS A 161 15.98 12.75 -13.78
N ARG A 162 14.88 12.21 -14.28
CA ARG A 162 13.83 11.56 -13.49
C ARG A 162 14.38 10.27 -12.89
N SER A 163 14.52 10.23 -11.58
CA SER A 163 14.85 9.01 -10.85
C SER A 163 13.58 8.43 -10.24
N LEU A 164 13.30 7.16 -10.51
CA LEU A 164 12.20 6.43 -9.86
C LEU A 164 12.46 6.19 -8.37
N HIS A 165 13.68 6.41 -7.90
CA HIS A 165 14.08 6.03 -6.54
C HIS A 165 13.21 6.67 -5.44
N GLU A 166 12.85 7.94 -5.59
CA GLU A 166 11.98 8.62 -4.62
C GLU A 166 10.56 8.05 -4.65
N ILE A 167 10.05 7.74 -5.84
CA ILE A 167 8.76 7.07 -6.03
C ILE A 167 8.78 5.68 -5.40
N GLU A 168 9.83 4.88 -5.61
CA GLU A 168 9.97 3.56 -5.02
C GLU A 168 9.95 3.62 -3.50
N ILE A 169 10.67 4.60 -2.92
CA ILE A 169 10.68 4.86 -1.47
C ILE A 169 9.28 5.22 -0.98
N ALA A 170 8.62 6.21 -1.61
CA ALA A 170 7.31 6.67 -1.18
C ALA A 170 6.24 5.56 -1.32
N SER A 171 6.34 4.75 -2.37
CA SER A 171 5.49 3.57 -2.57
C SER A 171 5.66 2.57 -1.43
N THR A 172 6.90 2.30 -1.05
CA THR A 172 7.23 1.36 0.03
C THR A 172 6.75 1.84 1.38
N ASP A 173 7.00 3.11 1.71
CA ASP A 173 6.54 3.73 2.96
C ASP A 173 5.01 3.71 3.06
N TYR A 174 4.32 4.02 1.95
CA TYR A 174 2.88 3.99 1.91
C TYR A 174 2.30 2.57 2.06
N SER A 175 2.93 1.56 1.46
CA SER A 175 2.57 0.15 1.70
C SER A 175 2.67 -0.24 3.18
N VAL A 176 3.69 0.26 3.90
CA VAL A 176 3.82 0.02 5.34
C VAL A 176 2.68 0.66 6.13
N GLU A 177 2.18 1.83 5.72
CA GLU A 177 0.99 2.42 6.34
C GLU A 177 -0.28 1.56 6.15
N ILE A 178 -0.45 0.95 4.97
CA ILE A 178 -1.54 0.00 4.72
C ILE A 178 -1.40 -1.25 5.60
N LEU A 179 -0.18 -1.81 5.71
CA LEU A 179 0.10 -2.97 6.57
C LEU A 179 -0.15 -2.66 8.05
N LYS A 180 0.22 -1.46 8.53
CA LYS A 180 -0.12 -0.98 9.86
C LYS A 180 -1.63 -0.97 10.06
N ILE A 181 -2.41 -0.45 9.11
CA ILE A 181 -3.88 -0.49 9.18
C ILE A 181 -4.39 -1.93 9.29
N ALA A 182 -3.94 -2.83 8.42
CA ALA A 182 -4.40 -4.22 8.41
C ALA A 182 -4.12 -4.90 9.77
N ASN A 183 -2.92 -4.69 10.33
CA ASN A 183 -2.58 -5.18 11.66
C ASN A 183 -3.51 -4.60 12.74
N ASN A 184 -3.83 -3.30 12.67
CA ASN A 184 -4.71 -2.64 13.62
C ASN A 184 -6.17 -3.10 13.53
N LEU A 185 -6.61 -3.51 12.35
CA LEU A 185 -7.93 -4.10 12.11
C LEU A 185 -7.97 -5.60 12.38
N GLU A 186 -6.84 -6.23 12.71
CA GLU A 186 -6.74 -7.67 12.94
C GLU A 186 -7.16 -8.52 11.73
N ILE A 187 -6.92 -8.02 10.53
CA ILE A 187 -7.24 -8.73 9.28
C ILE A 187 -5.99 -9.33 8.63
N ASP A 188 -6.15 -10.49 7.98
CA ASP A 188 -5.20 -10.96 6.98
C ASP A 188 -5.46 -10.21 5.68
N LEU A 189 -4.51 -9.33 5.32
CA LEU A 189 -4.66 -8.42 4.19
C LEU A 189 -4.73 -9.19 2.86
N ALA A 190 -3.98 -10.29 2.73
CA ALA A 190 -3.97 -11.07 1.51
C ALA A 190 -5.26 -11.88 1.37
N GLU A 191 -5.74 -12.47 2.46
CA GLU A 191 -6.97 -13.24 2.45
C GLU A 191 -8.18 -12.37 2.08
N GLU A 192 -8.32 -11.19 2.72
CA GLU A 192 -9.43 -10.27 2.41
C GLU A 192 -9.34 -9.73 0.98
N PHE A 193 -8.14 -9.46 0.48
CA PHE A 193 -7.95 -9.04 -0.90
C PHE A 193 -8.38 -10.14 -1.88
N VAL A 194 -7.87 -11.36 -1.71
CA VAL A 194 -8.19 -12.48 -2.60
C VAL A 194 -9.67 -12.82 -2.54
N LYS A 195 -10.28 -12.79 -1.35
CA LYS A 195 -11.71 -13.01 -1.15
C LYS A 195 -12.56 -12.04 -1.96
N LEU A 196 -12.20 -10.75 -1.96
CA LEU A 196 -12.92 -9.71 -2.71
C LEU A 196 -12.76 -9.88 -4.23
N PHE A 197 -11.55 -10.20 -4.70
CA PHE A 197 -11.22 -10.26 -6.12
C PHE A 197 -11.22 -11.68 -6.73
N ARG A 198 -11.71 -12.70 -5.99
CA ARG A 198 -11.70 -14.10 -6.43
C ARG A 198 -12.46 -14.35 -7.74
N ARG A 199 -13.43 -13.49 -8.07
CA ARG A 199 -14.25 -13.56 -9.29
C ARG A 199 -13.85 -12.50 -10.33
N GLY A 200 -12.64 -11.94 -10.25
CA GLY A 200 -12.23 -10.82 -11.09
C GLY A 200 -12.63 -9.48 -10.49
N CYS A 201 -13.06 -8.53 -11.33
CA CYS A 201 -13.45 -7.19 -10.87
C CYS A 201 -14.52 -7.26 -9.78
N PHE A 202 -14.35 -6.51 -8.69
CA PHE A 202 -15.30 -6.54 -7.57
C PHE A 202 -16.70 -6.00 -7.93
N VAL A 203 -16.81 -5.28 -9.06
CA VAL A 203 -18.07 -4.71 -9.58
C VAL A 203 -18.70 -5.62 -10.64
N CYS A 204 -18.03 -5.86 -11.76
CA CYS A 204 -18.61 -6.65 -12.87
C CYS A 204 -18.28 -8.15 -12.84
N HIS A 205 -17.38 -8.59 -11.95
CA HIS A 205 -16.93 -9.99 -11.84
C HIS A 205 -16.34 -10.57 -13.14
N LYS A 206 -15.69 -9.73 -13.95
CA LYS A 206 -15.00 -10.12 -15.18
C LYS A 206 -13.48 -9.96 -15.08
N THR A 207 -12.76 -10.65 -15.96
CA THR A 207 -11.30 -10.57 -16.15
C THR A 207 -10.99 -10.76 -17.63
N PRO A 208 -10.59 -9.73 -18.39
CA PRO A 208 -10.39 -8.35 -17.94
C PRO A 208 -11.69 -7.67 -17.52
N CYS A 209 -11.57 -6.61 -16.73
CA CYS A 209 -12.66 -5.73 -16.33
C CYS A 209 -13.27 -5.07 -17.57
N GLU A 210 -14.59 -4.83 -17.54
CA GLU A 210 -15.32 -4.07 -18.56
C GLU A 210 -16.05 -2.85 -17.96
N CYS A 211 -15.78 -2.52 -16.69
CA CYS A 211 -16.37 -1.36 -16.05
C CYS A 211 -15.78 -0.07 -16.63
N PHE A 212 -16.65 0.91 -16.82
CA PHE A 212 -16.29 2.30 -16.92
C PHE A 212 -16.65 2.93 -15.57
N TYR A 213 -15.66 3.21 -14.72
CA TYR A 213 -15.91 4.04 -13.54
C TYR A 213 -16.11 5.46 -14.03
N THR A 214 -17.36 5.84 -14.26
CA THR A 214 -17.73 7.21 -14.63
C THR A 214 -18.33 7.99 -13.47
N GLU A 215 -18.85 7.35 -12.40
CA GLU A 215 -19.35 8.04 -11.18
C GLU A 215 -19.19 7.19 -9.90
#